data_AF-A0A0P9W7K1-F1
#
_entry.id   AF-A0A0P9W7K1-F1
#
_cell.length_a   1.000
_cell.length_b   1.000
_cell.length_c   1.000
_cell.angle_alpha   90.00
_cell.angle_beta   90.00
_cell.angle_gamma   90.00
#
_symmetry.space_group_name_H-M   'P 1'
#
loop_
_entity.id
_entity.type
_entity.pdbx_description
1 polymer ?
#
loop_
_entity_poly.entity_id
_entity_poly.type
_entity_poly.pdbx_seq_one_letter_code
_entity_poly.pdbx_strand_id
1 'polypeptide(L)'
;MHELVLNGIGGRTIAEAKANITYSEVLAWSAYRDKHGSLNPMCRIELSGALIALQVNRANGGEADLYDFMPHAERPAITLEQAMKEWG
;
A
#
# COMPACT_ATOMS: atom_id res chain seq x y z
N MET A 1 -3.35 -11.99 8.22
CA MET A 1 -4.58 -12.35 8.95
C MET A 1 -5.51 -11.16 9.12
N HIS A 2 -5.07 -10.04 9.72
CA HIS A 2 -5.91 -8.85 9.92
C HIS A 2 -6.62 -8.36 8.65
N GLU A 3 -5.89 -8.28 7.54
CA GLU A 3 -6.46 -7.85 6.27
C GLU A 3 -7.51 -8.83 5.69
N LEU A 4 -7.37 -10.14 5.93
CA LEU A 4 -8.38 -11.13 5.54
C LEU A 4 -9.67 -10.91 6.34
N VAL A 5 -9.55 -10.75 7.67
CA VAL A 5 -10.68 -10.50 8.58
C VAL A 5 -11.39 -9.19 8.26
N LEU A 6 -10.64 -8.12 7.97
CA LEU A 6 -11.21 -6.82 7.58
C LEU A 6 -12.00 -6.90 6.27
N ASN A 7 -11.64 -7.83 5.39
CA ASN A 7 -12.37 -8.13 4.16
C ASN A 7 -13.41 -9.25 4.33
N GLY A 8 -13.70 -9.68 5.57
CA GLY A 8 -14.69 -10.71 5.87
C GLY A 8 -14.30 -12.14 5.49
N ILE A 9 -13.04 -12.36 5.09
CA ILE A 9 -12.53 -13.68 4.71
C ILE A 9 -12.28 -14.47 6.01
N GLY A 10 -12.98 -15.61 6.16
CA GLY A 10 -12.89 -16.49 7.33
C GLY A 10 -13.70 -16.05 8.55
N GLY A 11 -14.33 -14.88 8.53
CA GLY A 11 -15.12 -14.35 9.65
C GLY A 11 -14.87 -12.88 9.91
N ARG A 12 -15.44 -12.38 11.01
CA ARG A 12 -15.34 -10.97 11.45
C ARG A 12 -14.30 -10.76 12.55
N THR A 13 -13.77 -11.86 13.10
CA THR A 13 -12.70 -11.85 14.11
C THR A 13 -11.52 -12.71 13.69
N ILE A 14 -10.37 -12.48 14.33
CA ILE A 14 -9.17 -13.30 14.12
C ILE A 14 -9.41 -14.75 14.56
N ALA A 15 -10.19 -14.96 15.63
CA ALA A 15 -10.49 -16.30 16.14
C ALA A 15 -11.33 -17.09 15.12
N GLU A 16 -12.38 -16.48 14.56
CA GLU A 16 -13.18 -17.09 13.51
C GLU A 16 -12.35 -17.38 12.26
N ALA A 17 -11.54 -16.44 11.80
CA ALA A 17 -10.69 -16.66 10.63
C ALA A 17 -9.70 -17.82 10.84
N LYS A 18 -9.14 -17.97 12.04
CA LYS A 18 -8.29 -19.14 12.37
C LYS A 18 -9.07 -20.46 12.40
N ALA A 19 -10.33 -20.44 12.82
CA ALA A 19 -11.17 -21.63 12.89
C ALA A 19 -11.72 -22.05 11.52
N ASN A 20 -11.99 -21.08 10.65
CA ASN A 20 -12.74 -21.30 9.41
C ASN A 20 -11.87 -21.34 8.15
N ILE A 21 -10.64 -20.79 8.18
CA ILE A 21 -9.74 -20.79 7.02
C ILE A 21 -8.74 -21.94 7.14
N THR A 22 -8.65 -22.74 6.08
CA THR A 22 -7.63 -23.78 5.95
C THR A 22 -6.25 -23.20 5.60
N TYR A 23 -5.19 -23.93 5.93
CA TYR A 23 -3.83 -23.51 5.57
C TYR A 23 -3.65 -23.28 4.06
N SER A 24 -4.24 -24.13 3.22
CA SER A 24 -4.23 -23.98 1.76
C SER A 24 -4.88 -22.68 1.29
N GLU A 25 -5.98 -22.26 1.90
CA GLU A 25 -6.62 -20.97 1.56
C GLU A 25 -5.77 -19.79 1.99
N VAL A 26 -5.09 -19.86 3.14
CA VAL A 26 -4.12 -18.83 3.54
C VAL A 26 -3.02 -18.67 2.50
N LEU A 27 -2.47 -19.79 2.00
CA LEU A 27 -1.44 -19.76 0.95
C LEU A 27 -1.98 -19.18 -0.36
N ALA A 28 -3.19 -19.55 -0.77
CA ALA A 28 -3.82 -19.01 -1.97
C ALA A 28 -4.03 -17.48 -1.87
N TRP A 29 -4.51 -16.99 -0.72
CA TRP A 29 -4.64 -15.56 -0.46
C TRP A 29 -3.30 -14.84 -0.36
N SER A 30 -2.26 -15.49 0.17
CA SER A 30 -0.91 -14.95 0.16
C SER A 30 -0.40 -14.75 -1.27
N ALA A 31 -0.50 -15.78 -2.12
CA ALA A 31 -0.10 -15.70 -3.51
C ALA A 31 -0.88 -14.64 -4.30
N TYR A 32 -2.18 -14.50 -4.00
CA TYR A 32 -3.00 -13.43 -4.58
C TYR A 32 -2.46 -12.05 -4.18
N ARG A 33 -2.15 -11.82 -2.90
CA ARG A 33 -1.60 -10.55 -2.40
C ARG A 33 -0.22 -10.26 -2.97
N ASP A 34 0.64 -11.25 -3.12
CA ASP A 34 1.97 -11.07 -3.72
C ASP A 34 1.86 -10.63 -5.18
N LYS A 35 0.87 -11.14 -5.91
CA LYS A 35 0.63 -10.81 -7.32
C LYS A 35 -0.10 -9.47 -7.52
N HIS A 36 -1.06 -9.16 -6.66
CA HIS A 36 -2.00 -8.05 -6.87
C HIS A 36 -1.86 -6.92 -5.85
N GLY A 37 -0.98 -7.06 -4.87
CA GLY A 37 -0.84 -6.16 -3.75
C GLY A 37 -1.87 -6.41 -2.64
N SER A 38 -1.87 -5.49 -1.68
CA SER A 38 -2.81 -5.46 -0.55
C SER A 38 -4.27 -5.56 -1.03
N LEU A 39 -5.09 -6.29 -0.26
CA LEU A 39 -6.55 -6.31 -0.35
C LEU A 39 -7.19 -5.03 0.21
N ASN A 40 -6.42 -4.09 0.75
CA ASN A 40 -6.92 -2.77 1.15
C ASN A 40 -7.08 -1.88 -0.10
N PRO A 41 -8.31 -1.63 -0.59
CA PRO A 41 -8.53 -0.79 -1.76
C PRO A 41 -8.14 0.68 -1.49
N MET A 42 -8.13 1.11 -0.23
CA MET A 42 -7.84 2.51 0.13
C MET A 42 -6.42 2.92 -0.26
N CYS A 43 -5.45 2.00 -0.28
CA CYS A 43 -4.10 2.30 -0.78
C CYS A 43 -4.11 2.72 -2.26
N ARG A 44 -4.96 2.11 -3.09
CA ARG A 44 -5.10 2.47 -4.50
C ARG A 44 -5.82 3.81 -4.67
N ILE A 45 -6.81 4.07 -3.82
CA ILE A 45 -7.55 5.35 -3.81
C ILE A 45 -6.63 6.49 -3.39
N GLU A 46 -5.82 6.28 -2.35
CA GLU A 46 -4.82 7.25 -1.90
C GLU A 46 -3.81 7.55 -3.00
N LEU A 47 -3.26 6.53 -3.67
CA LEU A 47 -2.39 6.72 -4.82
C LEU A 47 -3.07 7.52 -5.94
N SER A 48 -4.34 7.23 -6.24
CA SER A 48 -5.10 7.94 -7.28
C SER A 48 -5.29 9.42 -6.91
N GLY A 49 -5.63 9.70 -5.65
CA GLY A 49 -5.74 11.07 -5.13
C GLY A 49 -4.41 11.81 -5.17
N ALA A 50 -3.32 11.15 -4.76
CA ALA A 50 -1.98 11.71 -4.77
C ALA A 50 -1.50 12.06 -6.19
N LEU A 51 -1.78 11.21 -7.17
CA LEU A 51 -1.47 11.50 -8.58
C LEU A 51 -2.20 12.77 -9.05
N ILE A 52 -3.48 12.93 -8.74
CA ILE A 52 -4.25 14.13 -9.09
C ILE A 52 -3.67 15.36 -8.39
N ALA A 53 -3.43 15.28 -7.08
CA ALA A 53 -2.86 16.37 -6.30
C ALA A 53 -1.49 16.81 -6.83
N LEU A 54 -0.63 15.85 -7.21
CA LEU A 54 0.67 16.10 -7.80
C LEU A 54 0.56 16.81 -9.16
N GLN A 55 -0.37 16.40 -10.02
CA GLN A 55 -0.59 17.10 -11.29
C GLN A 55 -1.05 18.54 -11.08
N VAL A 56 -1.95 18.78 -10.13
CA VAL A 56 -2.39 20.14 -9.77
C VAL A 56 -1.22 20.96 -9.20
N ASN A 57 -0.41 20.37 -8.32
CA ASN A 57 0.77 21.02 -7.76
C ASN A 57 1.75 21.46 -8.85
N ARG A 58 2.10 20.54 -9.76
CA ARG A 58 3.00 20.81 -10.91
C ARG A 58 2.44 21.85 -11.86
N ALA A 59 1.14 21.81 -12.16
CA ALA A 59 0.48 22.80 -13.01
C ALA A 59 0.55 24.23 -12.45
N ASN A 60 0.74 24.36 -11.13
CA ASN A 60 0.90 25.65 -10.44
C ASN A 60 2.36 25.97 -10.07
N GLY A 61 3.34 25.27 -10.67
CA GLY A 61 4.77 25.51 -10.44
C GLY A 61 5.30 24.98 -9.10
N GLY A 62 4.60 24.02 -8.48
CA GLY A 62 5.06 23.35 -7.27
C GLY A 62 6.07 22.23 -7.56
N GLU A 63 6.93 21.98 -6.57
CA GLU A 63 8.03 21.01 -6.61
C GLU A 63 7.81 19.83 -5.64
N ALA A 64 6.56 19.58 -5.23
CA ALA A 64 6.26 18.48 -4.31
C ALA A 64 6.48 17.12 -4.98
N ASP A 65 6.86 16.13 -4.17
CA ASP A 65 6.96 14.74 -4.57
C ASP A 65 5.62 14.01 -4.39
N LEU A 66 5.43 12.88 -5.10
CA LEU A 66 4.22 12.07 -4.97
C LEU A 66 3.94 11.66 -3.53
N TYR A 67 4.99 11.28 -2.78
CA TYR A 67 4.87 10.79 -1.42
C TYR A 67 4.47 11.90 -0.42
N ASP A 68 4.59 13.18 -0.78
CA ASP A 68 4.09 14.29 0.05
C ASP A 68 2.55 14.30 0.11
N PHE A 69 1.88 13.63 -0.84
CA PHE A 69 0.42 13.48 -0.88
C PHE A 69 -0.05 12.08 -0.47
N MET A 70 0.85 11.21 0.02
CA MET A 70 0.55 9.84 0.45
C MET A 70 0.99 9.62 1.90
N PRO A 71 0.26 10.18 2.90
CA PRO A 71 0.72 10.22 4.29
C PRO A 71 0.91 8.84 4.95
N HIS A 72 0.27 7.80 4.42
CA HIS A 72 0.40 6.44 4.95
C HIS A 72 1.34 5.55 4.13
N ALA A 73 1.92 6.08 3.05
CA ALA A 73 2.86 5.33 2.22
C ALA A 73 4.29 5.50 2.76
N GLU A 74 5.02 4.39 2.82
CA GLU A 74 6.45 4.43 3.09
C GLU A 74 7.18 5.00 1.87
N ARG A 75 7.95 6.08 2.08
CA ARG A 75 8.81 6.63 1.04
C ARG A 75 9.94 5.62 0.74
N PRO A 76 10.19 5.28 -0.53
CA PRO A 76 11.29 4.41 -0.91
C PRO A 76 12.62 4.98 -0.42
N ALA A 77 13.48 4.11 0.10
CA ALA A 77 14.85 4.51 0.41
C ALA A 77 15.57 4.94 -0.88
N ILE A 78 16.29 6.06 -0.80
CA ILE A 78 17.18 6.49 -1.88
C ILE A 78 18.36 5.52 -2.01
N THR A 79 18.88 5.37 -3.22
CA THR A 79 20.11 4.58 -3.43
C THR A 79 21.32 5.31 -2.86
N LEU A 80 22.41 4.58 -2.59
CA LEU A 80 23.67 5.19 -2.15
C LEU A 80 24.16 6.24 -3.16
N GLU A 81 24.04 5.97 -4.45
CA GLU A 81 24.43 6.89 -5.52
C GLU A 81 23.60 8.19 -5.49
N GLN A 82 22.30 8.08 -5.27
CA GLN A 82 21.43 9.25 -5.08
C GLN A 82 21.80 10.03 -3.82
N ALA A 83 22.03 9.35 -2.69
CA ALA A 83 22.43 9.97 -1.43
C ALA A 83 23.75 10.75 -1.56
N MET A 84 24.74 10.17 -2.24
CA MET A 84 26.03 10.85 -2.48
C MET A 84 25.88 12.12 -3.34
N LYS A 85 24.95 12.12 -4.30
CA LYS A 85 24.65 13.30 -5.12
C LYS A 85 23.93 14.41 -4.36
N GLU A 86 23.06 14.04 -3.40
CA GLU A 86 22.29 15.01 -2.62
C GLU A 86 23.10 15.65 -1.48
N TRP A 87 24.04 14.91 -0.89
CA TRP A 87 24.77 15.37 0.31
C TRP A 87 26.20 15.85 0.07
N GLY A 88 26.78 15.54 -1.11
CA GLY A 88 28.10 15.99 -1.53
C GLY A 88 28.09 17.38 -2.15
#